data_AF-A0A0F9EAS1-F1
#
_entry.id   AF-A0A0F9EAS1-F1
#
_cell.length_a   1.000
_cell.length_b   1.000
_cell.length_c   1.000
_cell.angle_alpha   90.00
_cell.angle_beta   90.00
_cell.angle_gamma   90.00
#
_symmetry.space_group_name_H-M   'P 1'
#
loop_
_entity.id
_entity.type
_entity.pdbx_description
1 polymer ?
#
loop_
_entity_poly.entity_id
_entity_poly.type
_entity_poly.pdbx_seq_one_letter_code
_entity_poly.pdbx_strand_id
1 'polypeptide(L)'
;AQELEKKGKKMYYFNIGNPQQLGQQPLTYVREVLSLLHFPKLLSNLLIEKLYSKYSIDVARFIMEKNPIGLGAYSQSAGISFIREAVSDFITKRDNIPVSQENIFLTDGASKGVDLILQSLIKDKNDGILVPIPQYPLYSASPSLLRSG
;
A
#
# COMPACT_ATOMS: atom_id res chain seq x y z
N ALA A 1 -15.84 -3.33 25.45
CA ALA A 1 -16.26 -3.17 24.05
C ALA A 1 -16.82 -4.48 23.47
N GLN A 2 -16.00 -5.54 23.37
CA GLN A 2 -16.43 -6.84 22.82
C GLN A 2 -17.64 -7.47 23.55
N GLU A 3 -17.76 -7.32 24.87
CA GLU A 3 -18.94 -7.78 25.60
C GLU A 3 -20.23 -7.01 25.26
N LEU A 4 -20.11 -5.74 24.89
CA LEU A 4 -21.25 -4.91 24.48
C LEU A 4 -21.67 -5.24 23.04
N GLU A 5 -20.72 -5.56 22.16
CA GLU A 5 -21.00 -6.10 20.82
C GLU A 5 -21.70 -7.46 20.89
N LYS A 6 -21.23 -8.35 21.77
CA LYS A 6 -21.90 -9.65 22.03
C LYS A 6 -23.34 -9.49 22.53
N LYS A 7 -23.66 -8.36 23.17
CA LYS A 7 -25.01 -7.97 23.61
C LYS A 7 -25.78 -7.18 22.53
N GLY A 8 -25.30 -7.15 21.29
CA GLY A 8 -25.96 -6.52 20.15
C GLY A 8 -25.85 -5.00 20.09
N LYS A 9 -25.02 -4.37 20.93
CA LYS A 9 -24.82 -2.92 20.88
C LYS A 9 -23.84 -2.55 19.79
N LYS A 10 -24.20 -1.54 19.00
CA LYS A 10 -23.31 -0.97 17.98
C LYS A 10 -22.16 -0.22 18.66
N MET A 11 -20.94 -0.66 18.41
CA MET A 11 -19.72 -0.01 18.88
C MET A 11 -19.06 0.78 17.75
N TYR A 12 -18.47 1.92 18.10
CA TYR A 12 -17.64 2.70 17.19
C TYR A 12 -16.23 2.79 17.80
N TYR A 13 -15.24 2.41 16.99
CA TYR A 13 -13.83 2.38 17.38
C TYR A 13 -13.15 3.64 16.85
N PHE A 14 -12.68 4.49 17.77
CA PHE A 14 -11.97 5.73 17.46
C PHE A 14 -10.47 5.68 17.81
N ASN A 15 -9.96 4.47 18.07
CA ASN A 15 -8.56 4.24 18.48
C ASN A 15 -7.61 4.03 17.30
N ILE A 16 -8.12 3.83 16.08
CA ILE A 16 -7.33 3.59 14.87
C ILE A 16 -7.91 4.44 13.74
N GLY A 17 -7.03 5.08 12.96
CA GLY A 17 -7.40 5.73 11.71
C GLY A 17 -7.76 4.69 10.65
N ASN A 18 -8.97 4.13 10.74
CA ASN A 18 -9.52 3.18 9.77
C ASN A 18 -10.78 3.75 9.08
N PRO A 19 -10.62 4.66 8.09
CA PRO A 19 -11.74 5.42 7.53
C PRO A 19 -12.85 4.57 6.89
N GLN A 20 -12.51 3.47 6.21
CA GLN A 20 -13.50 2.62 5.55
C GLN A 20 -14.38 1.88 6.57
N GLN A 21 -13.84 1.51 7.74
CA GLN A 21 -14.64 0.94 8.84
C GLN A 21 -15.66 1.95 9.39
N LEU A 22 -15.38 3.25 9.24
CA LEU A 22 -16.27 4.34 9.64
C LEU A 22 -17.18 4.82 8.50
N GLY A 23 -17.22 4.10 7.38
CA GLY A 23 -18.16 4.35 6.28
C GLY A 23 -17.62 5.18 5.11
N GLN A 24 -16.32 5.52 5.10
CA GLN A 24 -15.71 6.11 3.91
C GLN A 24 -15.88 5.15 2.72
N GLN A 25 -16.53 5.63 1.66
CA GLN A 25 -16.69 4.84 0.44
C GLN A 25 -15.33 4.67 -0.24
N PRO A 26 -15.00 3.46 -0.74
CA PRO A 26 -13.79 3.26 -1.51
C PRO A 26 -13.85 4.05 -2.82
N LEU A 27 -12.68 4.42 -3.34
CA LEU A 27 -12.59 5.03 -4.66
C LEU A 27 -13.01 4.01 -5.74
N THR A 28 -14.09 4.31 -6.47
CA THR A 28 -14.68 3.41 -7.47
C THR A 28 -13.66 2.96 -8.51
N TYR A 29 -12.93 3.91 -9.10
CA TYR A 29 -11.91 3.63 -10.11
C TYR A 29 -10.85 2.62 -9.64
N VAL A 30 -10.38 2.72 -8.38
CA VAL A 30 -9.40 1.78 -7.84
C VAL A 30 -9.99 0.37 -7.77
N ARG A 31 -11.25 0.25 -7.32
CA ARG A 31 -11.96 -1.03 -7.26
C ARG A 31 -12.21 -1.61 -8.65
N GLU A 32 -12.59 -0.77 -9.61
CA GLU A 32 -12.79 -1.15 -11.01
C GLU A 32 -11.51 -1.75 -11.60
N VAL A 33 -10.39 -1.01 -11.57
CA VAL A 33 -9.11 -1.45 -12.11
C VAL A 33 -8.65 -2.75 -11.44
N LEU A 34 -8.63 -2.81 -10.11
CA LEU A 34 -8.23 -4.02 -9.40
C LEU A 34 -9.09 -5.23 -9.77
N SER A 35 -10.41 -5.06 -9.91
CA SER A 35 -11.29 -6.16 -10.32
C SER A 35 -10.97 -6.67 -11.73
N LEU A 36 -10.65 -5.78 -12.67
CA LEU A 36 -10.25 -6.15 -14.02
C LEU A 36 -8.89 -6.86 -14.04
N LEU A 37 -7.94 -6.43 -13.21
CA LEU A 37 -6.64 -7.09 -13.07
C LEU A 37 -6.73 -8.47 -12.41
N HIS A 38 -7.65 -8.65 -11.45
CA HIS A 38 -7.90 -9.94 -10.81
C HIS A 38 -8.68 -10.91 -11.71
N PHE A 39 -9.57 -10.41 -12.57
CA PHE A 39 -10.29 -11.23 -13.54
C PHE A 39 -10.22 -10.68 -14.97
N PRO A 40 -9.06 -10.81 -15.65
CA PRO A 40 -8.82 -10.20 -16.96
C PRO A 40 -9.76 -10.63 -18.08
N LYS A 41 -10.43 -11.78 -17.95
CA LYS A 41 -11.43 -12.26 -18.93
C LYS A 41 -12.58 -11.25 -19.12
N LEU A 42 -12.83 -10.38 -18.14
CA LEU A 42 -13.81 -9.30 -18.26
C LEU A 42 -13.46 -8.28 -19.34
N LEU A 43 -12.16 -8.12 -19.68
CA LEU A 43 -11.71 -7.19 -20.72
C LEU A 43 -12.26 -7.52 -22.12
N SER A 44 -12.67 -8.77 -22.34
CA SER A 44 -13.27 -9.26 -23.59
C SER A 44 -14.81 -9.33 -23.55
N ASN A 45 -15.44 -8.88 -22.46
CA ASN A 45 -16.90 -8.91 -22.34
C ASN A 45 -17.54 -7.82 -23.21
N LEU A 46 -18.54 -8.19 -24.01
CA LEU A 46 -19.29 -7.26 -24.89
C LEU A 46 -20.01 -6.13 -24.13
N LEU A 47 -20.25 -6.30 -22.82
CA LEU A 47 -20.91 -5.31 -21.96
C LEU A 47 -19.92 -4.51 -21.11
N ILE A 48 -18.60 -4.66 -21.31
CA ILE A 48 -17.61 -4.05 -20.42
C ILE A 48 -17.75 -2.53 -20.29
N GLU A 49 -18.02 -1.82 -21.39
CA GLU A 49 -18.19 -0.36 -21.39
C GLU A 49 -19.47 0.10 -20.67
N LYS A 50 -20.41 -0.83 -20.40
CA LYS A 50 -21.59 -0.57 -19.55
C LYS A 50 -21.32 -0.84 -18.08
N LEU A 51 -20.31 -1.64 -17.77
CA LEU A 51 -20.00 -2.10 -16.41
C LEU A 51 -18.85 -1.31 -15.76
N TYR A 52 -17.94 -0.77 -16.57
CA TYR A 52 -16.73 -0.10 -16.14
C TYR A 52 -16.55 1.22 -16.86
N SER A 53 -15.96 2.21 -16.19
CA SER A 53 -15.53 3.43 -16.87
C SER A 53 -14.46 3.13 -17.93
N LYS A 54 -14.51 3.85 -19.05
CA LYS A 54 -13.48 3.74 -20.11
C LYS A 54 -12.06 3.91 -19.56
N TYR A 55 -11.88 4.85 -18.64
CA TYR A 55 -10.60 5.11 -17.99
C TYR A 55 -10.08 3.89 -17.20
N SER A 56 -10.92 3.21 -16.43
CA SER A 56 -10.54 1.98 -15.73
C SER A 56 -10.15 0.85 -16.69
N ILE A 57 -10.87 0.71 -17.81
CA ILE A 57 -10.57 -0.28 -18.84
C ILE A 57 -9.19 -0.01 -19.45
N ASP A 58 -8.93 1.24 -19.83
CA ASP A 58 -7.68 1.65 -20.46
C ASP A 58 -6.49 1.45 -19.52
N VAL A 59 -6.64 1.81 -18.24
CA VAL A 59 -5.59 1.59 -17.23
C VAL A 59 -5.35 0.11 -16.97
N ALA A 60 -6.40 -0.71 -16.85
CA ALA A 60 -6.25 -2.14 -16.65
C ALA A 60 -5.49 -2.79 -17.84
N ARG A 61 -5.82 -2.40 -19.08
CA ARG A 61 -5.09 -2.84 -20.28
C ARG A 61 -3.63 -2.42 -20.25
N PHE A 62 -3.34 -1.16 -19.92
CA PHE A 62 -1.98 -0.66 -19.79
C PHE A 62 -1.16 -1.46 -18.76
N ILE A 63 -1.73 -1.68 -17.57
CA ILE A 63 -1.04 -2.46 -16.52
C ILE A 63 -0.79 -3.90 -16.97
N MET A 64 -1.75 -4.53 -17.65
CA MET A 64 -1.57 -5.89 -18.17
C MET A 64 -0.52 -5.97 -19.27
N GLU A 65 -0.42 -4.97 -20.14
CA GLU A 65 0.63 -4.88 -21.16
C GLU A 65 2.02 -4.76 -20.51
N LYS A 66 2.13 -3.95 -19.45
CA LYS A 66 3.38 -3.77 -18.70
C LYS A 66 3.72 -4.94 -17.77
N ASN A 67 2.74 -5.77 -17.41
CA ASN A 67 2.91 -6.92 -16.54
C ASN A 67 2.13 -8.15 -17.04
N PRO A 68 2.58 -8.79 -18.13
CA PRO A 68 1.83 -9.85 -18.81
C PRO A 68 1.68 -11.13 -17.98
N ILE A 69 2.52 -11.34 -16.96
CA ILE A 69 2.43 -12.45 -16.02
C ILE A 69 1.25 -12.31 -15.03
N GLY A 70 0.60 -11.14 -15.02
CA GLY A 70 -0.54 -10.85 -14.14
C GLY A 70 -0.14 -10.63 -12.69
N LEU A 71 -1.13 -10.70 -11.78
CA LEU A 71 -0.95 -10.37 -10.36
C LEU A 71 -0.47 -11.55 -9.50
N GLY A 72 -0.41 -12.76 -10.03
CA GLY A 72 -0.19 -13.99 -9.25
C GLY A 72 1.28 -14.41 -9.11
N ALA A 73 2.17 -13.84 -9.92
CA ALA A 73 3.59 -14.18 -9.90
C ALA A 73 4.36 -13.24 -8.96
N TYR A 74 5.53 -13.70 -8.50
CA TYR A 74 6.45 -12.86 -7.76
C TYR A 74 6.93 -11.68 -8.62
N SER A 75 7.02 -10.50 -8.01
CA SER A 75 7.73 -9.37 -8.57
C SER A 75 9.23 -9.45 -8.27
N GLN A 76 10.01 -8.54 -8.86
CA GLN A 76 11.35 -8.23 -8.36
C GLN A 76 11.28 -7.82 -6.88
N SER A 77 12.36 -8.04 -6.13
CA SER A 77 12.40 -7.78 -4.68
C SER A 77 12.11 -6.32 -4.30
N ALA A 78 12.53 -5.36 -5.13
CA ALA A 78 12.22 -3.93 -4.93
C ALA A 78 10.78 -3.56 -5.36
N GLY A 79 10.09 -4.45 -6.08
CA GLY A 79 8.78 -4.21 -6.69
C GLY A 79 8.83 -4.13 -8.22
N ILE A 80 7.63 -4.14 -8.82
CA ILE A 80 7.46 -4.13 -10.28
C ILE A 80 8.03 -2.83 -10.88
N SER A 81 8.93 -2.97 -11.86
CA SER A 81 9.72 -1.86 -12.43
C SER A 81 8.87 -0.66 -12.89
N PHE A 82 7.88 -0.88 -13.77
CA PHE A 82 7.07 0.23 -14.29
C PHE A 82 6.21 0.92 -13.21
N ILE A 83 5.89 0.21 -12.12
CA ILE A 83 5.20 0.81 -10.97
C ILE A 83 6.17 1.69 -10.18
N ARG A 84 7.42 1.24 -9.99
CA ARG A 84 8.47 2.06 -9.36
C ARG A 84 8.75 3.33 -10.16
N GLU A 85 8.81 3.22 -11.49
CA GLU A 85 8.91 4.38 -12.41
C GLU A 85 7.75 5.37 -12.19
N ALA A 86 6.51 4.88 -12.20
CA ALA A 86 5.33 5.74 -11.98
C ALA A 86 5.33 6.42 -10.60
N VAL A 87 5.81 5.75 -9.54
CA VAL A 87 6.00 6.35 -8.21
C VAL A 87 7.09 7.43 -8.25
N SER A 88 8.20 7.16 -8.93
CA SER A 88 9.30 8.09 -9.12
C SER A 88 8.85 9.39 -9.82
N ASP A 89 8.08 9.24 -10.90
CA ASP A 89 7.50 10.36 -11.65
C ASP A 89 6.51 11.16 -10.79
N PHE A 90 5.67 10.48 -10.01
CA PHE A 90 4.73 11.12 -9.11
C PHE A 90 5.45 12.00 -8.07
N ILE A 91 6.49 11.46 -7.42
CA ILE A 91 7.28 12.21 -6.42
C ILE A 91 8.00 13.38 -7.11
N THR A 92 8.62 13.13 -8.26
CA THR A 92 9.31 14.16 -9.05
C THR A 92 8.39 15.31 -9.39
N LYS A 93 7.16 15.02 -9.83
CA LYS A 93 6.16 16.04 -10.16
C LYS A 93 5.65 16.79 -8.94
N ARG A 94 5.46 16.10 -7.81
CA ARG A 94 4.99 16.71 -6.55
C ARG A 94 6.00 17.68 -5.97
N ASP A 95 7.27 17.28 -5.97
CA ASP A 95 8.35 17.99 -5.25
C ASP A 95 9.22 18.84 -6.17
N ASN A 96 9.09 18.69 -7.48
CA ASN A 96 9.94 19.31 -8.51
C ASN A 96 11.44 18.96 -8.33
N ILE A 97 11.71 17.73 -7.87
CA ILE A 97 13.06 17.19 -7.63
C ILE A 97 13.16 15.84 -8.35
N PRO A 98 14.15 15.61 -9.24
CA PRO A 98 14.30 14.33 -9.92
C PRO A 98 14.50 13.18 -8.94
N VAL A 99 13.67 12.14 -9.06
CA VAL A 99 13.79 10.88 -8.33
C VAL A 99 14.09 9.76 -9.32
N SER A 100 14.98 8.84 -8.92
CA SER A 100 15.24 7.61 -9.67
C SER A 100 14.40 6.46 -9.12
N GLN A 101 13.85 5.63 -10.00
CA GLN A 101 13.13 4.40 -9.62
C GLN A 101 14.00 3.40 -8.84
N GLU A 102 15.33 3.49 -8.97
CA GLU A 102 16.27 2.62 -8.23
C GLU A 102 16.31 2.95 -6.72
N ASN A 103 15.80 4.13 -6.35
CA ASN A 103 15.63 4.52 -4.94
C ASN A 103 14.24 4.19 -4.39
N ILE A 104 13.38 3.51 -5.18
CA ILE A 104 12.01 3.17 -4.79
C ILE A 104 11.92 1.68 -4.45
N PHE A 105 11.46 1.39 -3.23
CA PHE A 105 11.15 0.04 -2.77
C PHE A 105 9.67 -0.04 -2.41
N LEU A 106 8.95 -0.93 -3.09
CA LEU A 106 7.56 -1.23 -2.75
C LEU A 106 7.52 -2.17 -1.54
N THR A 107 6.64 -1.87 -0.59
CA THR A 107 6.50 -2.64 0.66
C THR A 107 5.03 -2.84 0.99
N ASP A 108 4.74 -3.86 1.80
CA ASP A 108 3.38 -4.14 2.29
C ASP A 108 2.97 -3.14 3.38
N GLY A 109 2.70 -1.92 2.93
CA GLY A 109 2.45 -0.77 3.78
C GLY A 109 3.72 -0.19 4.41
N ALA A 110 3.59 1.04 4.92
CA ALA A 110 4.73 1.81 5.44
C ALA A 110 5.43 1.14 6.63
N SER A 111 4.71 0.33 7.43
CA SER A 111 5.29 -0.35 8.60
C SER A 111 6.45 -1.26 8.24
N LYS A 112 6.37 -2.00 7.12
CA LYS A 112 7.46 -2.86 6.66
C LYS A 112 8.68 -2.07 6.20
N GLY A 113 8.46 -0.89 5.59
CA GLY A 113 9.55 0.03 5.27
C GLY A 113 10.27 0.55 6.51
N VAL A 114 9.51 0.94 7.55
CA VAL A 114 10.09 1.38 8.84
C VAL A 114 10.92 0.26 9.48
N ASP A 115 10.37 -0.95 9.57
CA ASP A 115 11.07 -2.10 10.15
C ASP A 115 12.38 -2.40 9.40
N LEU A 116 12.36 -2.39 8.07
CA LEU A 116 13.54 -2.64 7.23
C LEU A 116 14.64 -1.60 7.48
N ILE A 117 14.28 -0.32 7.51
CA ILE A 117 15.23 0.77 7.74
C ILE A 117 15.84 0.67 9.15
N LEU A 118 15.01 0.44 10.17
CA LEU A 118 15.49 0.31 11.55
C LEU A 118 16.43 -0.90 11.71
N GLN A 119 16.10 -2.04 11.12
CA GLN A 119 16.95 -3.23 11.10
C GLN A 119 18.28 -3.00 10.38
N SER A 120 18.28 -2.19 9.32
CA SER A 120 19.47 -1.90 8.53
C SER A 120 20.41 -0.93 9.23
N LEU A 121 19.89 -0.06 10.10
CA LEU A 121 20.65 1.02 10.75
C LEU A 121 21.07 0.70 12.19
N ILE A 122 20.29 -0.10 12.93
CA ILE A 122 20.58 -0.44 14.33
C ILE A 122 21.43 -1.71 14.35
N LYS A 123 22.68 -1.58 14.81
CA LYS A 123 23.60 -2.69 14.98
C LYS A 123 23.45 -3.33 16.36
N ASP A 124 23.42 -2.52 17.41
CA ASP A 124 23.33 -3.03 18.79
C ASP A 124 22.65 -2.05 19.76
N LYS A 125 22.60 -2.42 21.05
CA LYS A 125 21.92 -1.67 22.10
C LYS A 125 22.48 -0.26 22.34
N ASN A 126 23.69 0.03 21.85
CA ASN A 126 24.31 1.35 21.99
C ASN A 126 23.83 2.33 20.93
N ASP A 127 23.14 1.85 19.88
CA ASP A 127 22.55 2.71 18.86
C ASP A 127 21.21 3.27 19.33
N GLY A 128 20.97 4.56 19.06
CA GLY A 128 19.73 5.26 19.37
C GLY A 128 19.11 5.89 18.14
N ILE A 129 17.78 5.96 18.12
CA ILE A 129 17.02 6.72 17.12
C ILE A 129 16.29 7.87 17.81
N LEU A 130 16.21 9.02 17.15
CA LEU A 130 15.39 10.13 17.62
C LEU A 130 13.94 9.91 17.19
N VAL A 131 13.03 9.99 18.14
CA VAL A 131 11.59 9.83 17.93
C VAL A 131 10.88 11.04 18.52
N PRO A 132 9.99 11.72 17.76
CA PRO A 132 9.27 12.88 18.27
C PRO A 132 8.28 12.49 19.37
N ILE A 133 7.88 13.44 20.21
CA ILE A 133 6.80 13.24 21.18
C ILE A 133 5.74 14.33 20.97
N PRO A 134 4.45 13.98 20.77
CA PRO A 134 3.90 12.62 20.71
C PRO A 134 4.29 11.86 19.42
N GLN A 135 4.29 10.52 19.47
CA GLN A 135 4.60 9.64 18.33
C GLN A 135 3.56 8.57 18.05
N TYR A 136 3.65 8.02 16.83
CA TYR A 136 3.01 6.76 16.48
C TYR A 136 3.79 5.57 17.10
N PRO A 137 3.18 4.71 17.94
CA PRO A 137 3.90 3.69 18.73
C PRO A 137 4.76 2.68 17.96
N LEU A 138 4.58 2.56 16.64
CA LEU A 138 5.42 1.74 15.76
C LEU A 138 6.91 2.00 15.99
N TYR A 139 7.32 3.27 16.10
CA TYR A 139 8.74 3.63 16.21
C TYR A 139 9.36 3.29 17.57
N SER A 140 8.56 3.16 18.63
CA SER A 140 9.03 2.62 19.91
C SER A 140 8.99 1.10 19.96
N ALA A 141 8.04 0.44 19.29
CA ALA A 141 7.88 -1.00 19.35
C ALA A 141 8.95 -1.75 18.54
N SER A 142 9.27 -1.27 17.33
CA SER A 142 10.21 -1.95 16.43
C SER A 142 11.63 -2.04 17.03
N PRO A 143 12.27 -0.96 17.54
CA PRO A 143 13.60 -1.08 18.16
C PRO A 143 13.64 -1.95 19.41
N SER A 144 12.57 -2.00 20.21
CA SER A 144 12.50 -2.87 21.39
C SER A 144 12.55 -4.35 21.02
N LEU A 145 11.91 -4.75 19.91
CA LEU A 145 11.95 -6.12 19.40
C LEU A 145 13.34 -6.48 18.84
N LEU A 146 14.04 -5.52 18.23
CA LEU A 146 15.38 -5.73 17.67
C LEU A 146 16.48 -5.87 18.73
N ARG A 147 16.28 -5.30 19.92
CA ARG A 147 17.22 -5.38 21.04
C ARG A 147 17.04 -6.63 21.93
N SER A 148 16.01 -7.42 21.68
CA SER A 148 15.70 -8.65 22.45
C SER A 148 16.23 -9.94 21.84
N GLY A 149 16.92 -9.87 20.68
CA GLY A 149 17.69 -10.96 20.09
C GLY A 149 19.18 -10.76 20.32
#